data_AF-A0A0C1Z8R3-F1
#
_entry.id   AF-A0A0C1Z8R3-F1
#
_cell.length_a   1.000
_cell.length_b   1.000
_cell.length_c   1.000
_cell.angle_alpha   90.00
_cell.angle_beta   90.00
_cell.angle_gamma   90.00
#
_symmetry.space_group_name_H-M   'P 1'
#
loop_
_entity.id
_entity.type
_entity.pdbx_description
1 polymer ?
#
loop_
_entity_poly.entity_id
_entity_poly.type
_entity_poly.pdbx_seq_one_letter_code
_entity_poly.pdbx_strand_id
1 'polypeptide(L)'
;MLAQRWTDIRDEYLGLDQQLLGQQNLASVKGWRGVALYFLGGKKLQNCLHAPLTTKIAEEVPFMTSAGFAVLDDGAHYAPHIDKYPPHFEALLDARWGASLTELRRVHLPLIAAPGSRMRVGEETREFVPGEVLIFQNSAMTHEVFNDSGKPRVIMLIDFLTRAPHRAG
;
A
#
# COMPACT_ATOMS: atom_id res chain seq x y z
N MET A 1 14.46 -7.08 -2.37
CA MET A 1 14.23 -6.08 -3.43
C MET A 1 13.64 -4.78 -2.87
N LEU A 2 12.37 -4.73 -2.42
CA LEU A 2 11.74 -3.47 -1.97
C LEU A 2 12.50 -2.80 -0.81
N ALA A 3 12.79 -3.55 0.25
CA ALA A 3 13.58 -3.07 1.40
C ALA A 3 15.01 -2.63 1.05
N GLN A 4 15.56 -3.02 -0.10
CA GLN A 4 16.91 -2.60 -0.52
C GLN A 4 16.90 -1.28 -1.27
N ARG A 5 15.74 -0.88 -1.81
CA ARG A 5 15.56 0.34 -2.64
C ARG A 5 14.67 1.37 -1.95
N TRP A 6 14.42 1.22 -0.65
CA TRP A 6 13.47 2.05 0.08
C TRP A 6 13.88 3.53 0.13
N THR A 7 15.19 3.81 0.17
CA THR A 7 15.71 5.18 0.11
C THR A 7 15.42 5.83 -1.23
N ASP A 8 15.58 5.10 -2.34
CA ASP A 8 15.31 5.61 -3.68
C ASP A 8 13.82 5.94 -3.86
N ILE A 9 12.95 5.04 -3.35
CA ILE A 9 11.49 5.25 -3.33
C ILE A 9 11.11 6.46 -2.46
N ARG A 10 11.74 6.61 -1.30
CA ARG A 10 11.54 7.75 -0.40
C ARG A 10 11.97 9.05 -1.06
N ASP A 11 13.13 9.07 -1.68
CA ASP A 11 13.70 10.28 -2.26
C ASP A 11 12.88 10.74 -3.48
N GLU A 12 12.36 9.80 -4.28
CA GLU A 12 11.38 10.12 -5.33
C GLU A 12 10.07 10.66 -4.75
N TYR A 13 9.53 10.05 -3.67
CA TYR A 13 8.36 10.57 -2.96
C TYR A 13 8.56 12.02 -2.49
N LEU A 14 9.72 12.34 -1.92
CA LEU A 14 10.04 13.69 -1.44
C LEU A 14 10.12 14.72 -2.57
N GLY A 15 10.40 14.28 -3.80
CA GLY A 15 10.40 15.10 -5.01
C GLY A 15 9.04 15.26 -5.68
N LEU A 16 7.97 14.60 -5.19
CA LEU A 16 6.65 14.71 -5.79
C LEU A 16 6.03 16.09 -5.60
N ASP A 17 5.26 16.51 -6.61
CA ASP A 17 4.41 17.69 -6.51
C ASP A 17 3.38 17.52 -5.37
N GLN A 18 3.36 18.48 -4.44
CA GLN A 18 2.44 18.50 -3.31
C GLN A 18 0.96 18.52 -3.76
N GLN A 19 0.66 19.05 -4.95
CA GLN A 19 -0.68 19.00 -5.52
C GLN A 19 -1.13 17.56 -5.81
N LEU A 20 -0.21 16.66 -6.16
CA LEU A 20 -0.51 15.24 -6.40
C LEU A 20 -0.90 14.54 -5.09
N LEU A 21 -0.21 14.87 -3.99
CA LEU A 21 -0.42 14.31 -2.65
C LEU A 21 -1.73 14.79 -2.00
N GLY A 22 -2.26 15.95 -2.42
CA GLY A 22 -3.49 16.53 -1.89
C GLY A 22 -4.79 15.95 -2.46
N GLN A 23 -4.72 15.14 -3.53
CA GLN A 23 -5.90 14.83 -4.35
C GLN A 23 -6.66 13.55 -3.96
N GLN A 24 -6.13 12.66 -3.11
CA GLN A 24 -6.80 11.37 -2.87
C GLN A 24 -6.91 11.03 -1.38
N ASN A 25 -8.11 11.23 -0.82
CA ASN A 25 -8.51 10.53 0.40
C ASN A 25 -9.02 9.14 0.01
N LEU A 26 -8.11 8.18 -0.07
CA LEU A 26 -8.39 6.82 -0.56
C LEU A 26 -9.21 5.97 0.43
N ALA A 27 -9.27 6.35 1.71
CA ALA A 27 -9.85 5.51 2.77
C ALA A 27 -11.09 6.14 3.46
N SER A 28 -11.49 7.36 3.08
CA SER A 28 -12.47 8.17 3.84
C SER A 28 -12.08 8.36 5.32
N VAL A 29 -10.78 8.23 5.62
CA VAL A 29 -10.21 8.42 6.95
C VAL A 29 -9.64 9.82 7.02
N LYS A 30 -9.96 10.56 8.09
CA LYS A 30 -9.39 11.88 8.32
C LYS A 30 -7.88 11.75 8.51
N GLY A 31 -7.11 12.57 7.80
CA GLY A 31 -5.65 12.52 7.84
C GLY A 31 -5.03 11.39 7.02
N TRP A 32 -5.82 10.63 6.27
CA TRP A 32 -5.32 9.68 5.27
C TRP A 32 -5.29 10.32 3.89
N ARG A 33 -4.11 10.33 3.26
CA ARG A 33 -3.91 10.87 1.91
C ARG A 33 -2.98 9.95 1.13
N GLY A 34 -2.97 10.02 -0.19
CA GLY A 34 -2.08 9.17 -0.97
C GLY A 34 -2.05 9.47 -2.45
N VAL A 35 -1.19 8.74 -3.15
CA VAL A 35 -1.03 8.77 -4.61
C VAL A 35 -1.00 7.33 -5.10
N ALA A 36 -2.06 6.90 -5.78
CA ALA A 36 -2.09 5.59 -6.41
C ALA A 36 -1.31 5.62 -7.74
N LEU A 37 -0.32 4.74 -7.90
CA LEU A 37 0.33 4.45 -9.18
C LEU A 37 -0.44 3.36 -9.93
N TYR A 38 -0.88 2.35 -9.18
CA TYR A 38 -1.80 1.31 -9.61
C TYR A 38 -2.92 1.18 -8.59
N PHE A 39 -4.14 0.96 -9.07
CA PHE A 39 -5.29 0.69 -8.21
C PHE A 39 -6.18 -0.37 -8.86
N LEU A 40 -6.36 -1.49 -8.16
CA LEU A 40 -7.23 -2.60 -8.57
C LEU A 40 -6.98 -3.07 -10.01
N GLY A 41 -5.71 -3.22 -10.38
CA GLY A 41 -5.25 -3.64 -11.70
C GLY A 41 -5.15 -2.52 -12.75
N GLY A 42 -5.62 -1.31 -12.43
CA GLY A 42 -5.56 -0.15 -13.33
C GLY A 42 -4.35 0.74 -13.08
N LYS A 43 -3.57 1.05 -14.13
CA LYS A 43 -2.44 1.98 -14.09
C LYS A 43 -2.91 3.44 -14.12
N LYS A 44 -2.42 4.27 -13.19
CA LYS A 44 -2.66 5.72 -13.16
C LYS A 44 -1.51 6.43 -13.87
N LEU A 45 -1.62 6.49 -15.21
CA LEU A 45 -0.53 6.96 -16.09
C LEU A 45 0.09 8.28 -15.64
N GLN A 46 -0.72 9.28 -15.33
CA GLN A 46 -0.20 10.58 -14.88
C GLN A 46 0.65 10.44 -13.60
N ASN A 47 0.15 9.71 -12.59
CA ASN A 47 0.89 9.50 -11.33
C ASN A 47 2.18 8.70 -11.57
N CYS A 48 2.14 7.70 -12.45
CA CYS A 48 3.34 6.95 -12.85
C CYS A 48 4.41 7.83 -13.52
N LEU A 49 4.00 8.84 -14.29
CA LEU A 49 4.93 9.78 -14.93
C LEU A 49 5.63 10.68 -13.89
N HIS A 50 4.98 10.96 -12.76
CA HIS A 50 5.57 11.72 -11.66
C HIS A 50 6.45 10.88 -10.73
N ALA A 51 6.25 9.56 -10.67
CA ALA A 51 7.05 8.63 -9.88
C ALA A 51 7.59 7.44 -10.74
N PRO A 52 8.39 7.71 -11.80
CA PRO A 52 8.81 6.68 -12.75
C PRO A 52 9.69 5.58 -12.12
N LEU A 53 10.55 5.91 -11.17
CA LEU A 53 11.43 4.93 -10.51
C LEU A 53 10.61 3.99 -9.62
N THR A 54 9.74 4.53 -8.77
CA THR A 54 8.85 3.76 -7.90
C THR A 54 7.89 2.93 -8.72
N THR A 55 7.38 3.46 -9.85
CA THR A 55 6.56 2.68 -10.79
C THR A 55 7.31 1.45 -11.29
N LYS A 56 8.54 1.62 -11.78
CA LYS A 56 9.36 0.52 -12.26
C LYS A 56 9.64 -0.52 -11.16
N ILE A 57 9.97 -0.05 -9.95
CA ILE A 57 10.20 -0.91 -8.79
C ILE A 57 8.94 -1.72 -8.41
N ALA A 58 7.77 -1.09 -8.46
CA ALA A 58 6.50 -1.75 -8.15
C ALA A 58 6.10 -2.78 -9.22
N GLU A 59 6.37 -2.50 -10.49
CA GLU A 59 6.11 -3.42 -11.62
C GLU A 59 6.98 -4.69 -11.56
N GLU A 60 8.11 -4.66 -10.86
CA GLU A 60 8.94 -5.84 -10.61
C GLU A 60 8.33 -6.77 -9.53
N VAL A 61 7.31 -6.35 -8.78
CA VAL A 61 6.60 -7.21 -7.82
C VAL A 61 5.66 -8.15 -8.60
N PRO A 62 5.86 -9.48 -8.52
CA PRO A 62 5.01 -10.43 -9.24
C PRO A 62 3.54 -10.30 -8.85
N PHE A 63 2.66 -10.32 -9.85
CA PHE A 63 1.21 -10.28 -9.65
C PHE A 63 0.72 -9.07 -8.82
N MET A 64 1.42 -7.94 -8.93
CA MET A 64 1.00 -6.68 -8.32
C MET A 64 -0.32 -6.20 -8.93
N THR A 65 -1.23 -5.79 -8.06
CA THR A 65 -2.57 -5.31 -8.42
C THR A 65 -2.77 -3.84 -8.05
N SER A 66 -2.14 -3.38 -6.96
CA SER A 66 -2.16 -1.99 -6.55
C SER A 66 -0.80 -1.59 -6.02
N ALA A 67 -0.43 -0.33 -6.20
CA ALA A 67 0.82 0.24 -5.73
C ALA A 67 0.68 1.76 -5.58
N GLY A 68 1.24 2.34 -4.53
CA GLY A 68 1.25 3.79 -4.35
C GLY A 68 1.77 4.25 -3.02
N PHE A 69 1.79 5.56 -2.84
CA PHE A 69 2.18 6.19 -1.59
C PHE A 69 0.95 6.40 -0.71
N ALA A 70 1.08 6.07 0.57
CA ALA A 70 0.06 6.35 1.58
C ALA A 70 0.66 7.17 2.73
N VAL A 71 0.01 8.29 3.02
CA VAL A 71 0.36 9.23 4.08
C VAL A 71 -0.70 9.14 5.17
N LEU A 72 -0.24 9.01 6.41
CA LEU A 72 -1.08 9.11 7.59
C LEU A 72 -0.57 10.28 8.41
N ASP A 73 -1.39 11.31 8.56
CA ASP A 73 -1.08 12.51 9.32
C ASP A 73 -0.99 12.20 10.83
N ASP A 74 -0.40 13.11 11.59
CA ASP A 74 -0.37 13.00 13.05
C ASP A 74 -1.78 13.06 13.66
N GLY A 75 -1.99 12.30 14.73
CA GLY A 75 -3.27 12.10 15.40
C GLY A 75 -4.30 11.31 14.59
N ALA A 76 -3.93 10.78 13.43
CA ALA A 76 -4.83 9.97 12.62
C ALA A 76 -4.86 8.51 13.08
N HIS A 77 -6.07 7.97 13.13
CA HIS A 77 -6.35 6.60 13.54
C HIS A 77 -7.35 5.98 12.57
N TYR A 78 -6.94 4.88 11.93
CA TYR A 78 -7.86 4.05 11.19
C TYR A 78 -8.24 2.87 12.08
N ALA A 79 -9.46 2.93 12.61
CA ALA A 79 -10.07 1.94 13.49
C ALA A 79 -9.99 0.51 12.91
N PRO A 80 -10.14 -0.54 13.76
CA PRO A 80 -10.00 -1.92 13.33
C PRO A 80 -10.92 -2.28 12.15
N HIS A 81 -10.36 -2.81 11.07
CA HIS A 81 -11.08 -3.15 9.85
C HIS A 81 -10.45 -4.34 9.11
N ILE A 82 -11.21 -4.90 8.16
CA ILE A 82 -10.69 -5.69 7.05
C ILE A 82 -10.94 -4.90 5.77
N ASP A 83 -10.03 -5.03 4.80
CA ASP A 83 -10.21 -4.35 3.54
C ASP A 83 -11.29 -5.01 2.69
N LYS A 84 -12.21 -4.19 2.20
CA LYS A 84 -13.27 -4.62 1.30
C LYS A 84 -12.94 -4.20 -0.12
N TYR A 85 -13.15 -5.13 -1.04
CA TYR A 85 -12.93 -4.92 -2.46
C TYR A 85 -14.25 -5.03 -3.22
N PRO A 86 -14.43 -4.27 -4.31
CA PRO A 86 -15.65 -4.34 -5.10
C PRO A 86 -15.71 -5.66 -5.90
N PRO A 87 -16.91 -6.20 -6.20
CA PRO A 87 -17.06 -7.49 -6.89
C PRO A 87 -16.33 -7.58 -8.24
N HIS A 88 -16.23 -6.47 -8.97
CA HIS A 88 -15.52 -6.43 -10.24
C HIS A 88 -14.01 -6.64 -10.11
N PHE A 89 -13.42 -6.33 -8.94
CA PHE A 89 -12.01 -6.60 -8.70
C PHE A 89 -11.78 -8.08 -8.45
N GLU A 90 -12.63 -8.74 -7.67
CA GLU A 90 -12.53 -10.19 -7.45
C GLU A 90 -12.69 -10.97 -8.76
N ALA A 91 -13.66 -10.58 -9.61
CA ALA A 91 -13.81 -11.14 -10.95
C ALA A 91 -12.57 -10.91 -11.84
N LEU A 92 -11.89 -9.76 -11.69
CA LEU A 92 -10.64 -9.48 -12.40
C LEU A 92 -9.51 -10.40 -11.94
N LEU A 93 -9.40 -10.67 -10.63
CA LEU A 93 -8.39 -11.56 -10.08
C LEU A 93 -8.56 -12.99 -10.61
N ASP A 94 -9.79 -13.49 -10.60
CA ASP A 94 -10.12 -14.81 -11.14
C ASP A 94 -9.85 -14.90 -12.64
N ALA A 95 -10.36 -13.94 -13.42
CA ALA A 95 -10.20 -13.95 -14.87
C ALA A 95 -8.74 -13.82 -15.34
N ARG A 96 -7.89 -13.06 -14.62
CA ARG A 96 -6.49 -12.85 -15.00
C ARG A 96 -5.55 -13.90 -14.43
N TRP A 97 -5.81 -14.39 -13.22
CA TRP A 97 -4.86 -15.20 -12.46
C TRP A 97 -5.47 -16.42 -11.79
N GLY A 98 -6.77 -16.71 -11.96
CA GLY A 98 -7.45 -17.81 -11.28
C GLY A 98 -7.29 -17.72 -9.77
N ALA A 99 -7.34 -16.51 -9.22
CA ALA A 99 -7.05 -16.21 -7.83
C ALA A 99 -8.22 -15.47 -7.17
N SER A 100 -8.38 -15.66 -5.87
CA SER A 100 -9.37 -14.94 -5.07
C SER A 100 -8.73 -13.92 -4.13
N LEU A 101 -9.56 -13.19 -3.38
CA LEU A 101 -9.10 -12.26 -2.34
C LEU A 101 -8.33 -12.95 -1.21
N THR A 102 -8.41 -14.28 -1.08
CA THR A 102 -7.66 -15.01 -0.04
C THR A 102 -6.16 -15.10 -0.32
N GLU A 103 -5.76 -14.93 -1.57
CA GLU A 103 -4.37 -14.93 -2.02
C GLU A 103 -3.77 -13.52 -2.05
N LEU A 104 -4.59 -12.50 -1.87
CA LEU A 104 -4.16 -11.11 -1.84
C LEU A 104 -3.37 -10.83 -0.56
N ARG A 105 -2.25 -10.14 -0.71
CA ARG A 105 -1.43 -9.64 0.40
C ARG A 105 -1.15 -8.17 0.19
N ARG A 106 -1.11 -7.45 1.31
CA ARG A 106 -0.66 -6.07 1.37
C ARG A 106 0.73 -6.00 1.97
N VAL A 107 1.58 -5.23 1.31
CA VAL A 107 2.89 -4.78 1.78
C VAL A 107 2.75 -3.36 2.26
N HIS A 108 3.25 -3.09 3.47
CA HIS A 108 3.60 -1.76 3.93
C HIS A 108 5.12 -1.67 4.03
N LEU A 109 5.73 -0.81 3.21
CA LEU A 109 7.14 -0.43 3.32
C LEU A 109 7.22 1.02 3.82
N PRO A 110 7.61 1.26 5.08
CA PRO A 110 7.76 2.61 5.61
C PRO A 110 8.92 3.34 4.93
N LEU A 111 8.62 4.55 4.46
CA LEU A 111 9.59 5.46 3.85
C LEU A 111 9.97 6.56 4.84
N ILE A 112 8.98 7.05 5.59
CA ILE A 112 9.12 8.05 6.65
C ILE A 112 8.24 7.58 7.81
N ALA A 113 8.84 7.33 8.97
CA ALA A 113 8.14 6.96 10.19
C ALA A 113 8.94 7.43 11.40
N ALA A 114 8.23 7.70 12.49
CA ALA A 114 8.79 8.06 13.78
C ALA A 114 8.11 7.21 14.88
N PRO A 115 8.74 7.05 16.07
CA PRO A 115 8.14 6.35 17.19
C PRO A 115 6.71 6.85 17.50
N GLY A 116 5.80 5.93 17.82
CA GLY A 116 4.36 6.23 17.94
C GLY A 116 3.55 5.99 16.65
N SER A 117 4.20 5.77 15.50
CA SER A 117 3.52 5.30 14.28
C SER A 117 3.46 3.77 14.25
N ARG A 118 2.24 3.22 14.32
CA ARG A 118 2.03 1.79 14.62
C ARG A 118 0.98 1.15 13.73
N MET A 119 1.08 -0.16 13.61
CA MET A 119 0.08 -1.02 13.01
C MET A 119 -0.19 -2.22 13.89
N ARG A 120 -1.45 -2.57 14.05
CA ARG A 120 -1.88 -3.83 14.65
C ARG A 120 -2.49 -4.72 13.58
N VAL A 121 -2.10 -5.99 13.55
CA VAL A 121 -2.67 -7.03 12.68
C VAL A 121 -3.03 -8.21 13.57
N GLY A 122 -4.32 -8.49 13.70
CA GLY A 122 -4.82 -9.42 14.72
C GLY A 122 -4.43 -8.94 16.12
N GLU A 123 -3.64 -9.75 16.84
CA GLU A 123 -3.17 -9.45 18.19
C GLU A 123 -1.79 -8.80 18.22
N GLU A 124 -1.06 -8.80 17.10
CA GLU A 124 0.30 -8.29 17.05
C GLU A 124 0.32 -6.81 16.68
N THR A 125 0.95 -5.98 17.53
CA THR A 125 1.19 -4.56 17.25
C THR A 125 2.68 -4.33 17.01
N ARG A 126 3.01 -3.64 15.92
CA ARG A 126 4.39 -3.27 15.56
C ARG A 126 4.48 -1.77 15.29
N GLU A 127 5.62 -1.19 15.62
CA GLU A 127 5.99 0.13 15.12
C GLU A 127 6.45 0.06 13.67
N PHE A 128 6.22 1.13 12.91
CA PHE A 128 6.78 1.24 11.57
C PHE A 128 8.24 1.68 11.64
N VAL A 129 9.13 0.88 11.08
CA VAL A 129 10.56 1.20 10.95
C VAL A 129 10.87 1.46 9.46
N PRO A 130 11.47 2.61 9.09
CA PRO A 130 11.85 2.89 7.71
C PRO A 130 12.69 1.77 7.09
N GLY A 131 12.28 1.31 5.91
CA GLY A 131 12.95 0.20 5.20
C GLY A 131 12.51 -1.20 5.61
N GLU A 132 11.83 -1.38 6.75
CA GLU A 132 11.35 -2.70 7.20
C GLU A 132 9.96 -3.02 6.65
N VAL A 133 9.86 -4.11 5.90
CA VAL A 133 8.63 -4.51 5.23
C VAL A 133 7.71 -5.27 6.17
N LEU A 134 6.43 -4.88 6.21
CA LEU A 134 5.34 -5.65 6.80
C LEU A 134 4.46 -6.23 5.70
N ILE A 135 4.11 -7.51 5.79
CA ILE A 135 3.24 -8.21 4.84
C ILE A 135 2.14 -8.94 5.60
N PHE A 136 0.89 -8.77 5.18
CA PHE A 136 -0.26 -9.43 5.81
C PHE A 136 -1.41 -9.61 4.80
N GLN A 137 -2.39 -10.44 5.17
CA GLN A 137 -3.60 -10.67 4.36
C GLN A 137 -4.69 -9.68 4.76
N ASN A 138 -4.67 -8.50 4.17
CA ASN A 138 -5.53 -7.36 4.53
C ASN A 138 -7.04 -7.59 4.30
N SER A 139 -7.40 -8.50 3.40
CA SER A 139 -8.80 -8.89 3.11
C SER A 139 -9.41 -9.85 4.14
N ALA A 140 -8.59 -10.50 4.98
CA ALA A 140 -9.05 -11.50 5.95
C ALA A 140 -8.60 -11.23 7.39
N MET A 141 -7.53 -10.46 7.57
CA MET A 141 -6.99 -10.14 8.89
C MET A 141 -7.45 -8.75 9.32
N THR A 142 -8.13 -8.68 10.46
CA THR A 142 -8.45 -7.40 11.10
C THR A 142 -7.16 -6.65 11.39
N HIS A 143 -7.10 -5.41 10.96
CA HIS A 143 -5.95 -4.55 11.17
C HIS A 143 -6.36 -3.11 11.47
N GLU A 144 -5.43 -2.38 12.08
CA GLU A 144 -5.64 -1.06 12.63
C GLU A 144 -4.33 -0.29 12.53
N VAL A 145 -4.40 1.02 12.25
CA VAL A 145 -3.20 1.86 12.12
C VAL A 145 -3.36 3.17 12.86
N PHE A 146 -2.29 3.55 13.53
CA PHE A 146 -2.21 4.72 14.41
C PHE A 146 -1.01 5.56 14.03
N ASN A 147 -1.13 6.87 14.16
CA ASN A 147 0.02 7.75 14.06
C ASN A 147 -0.06 8.87 15.09
N ASP A 148 0.52 8.62 16.27
CA ASP A 148 0.63 9.59 17.37
C ASP A 148 2.08 10.09 17.53
N SER A 149 2.81 10.17 16.41
CA SER A 149 4.26 10.41 16.41
C SER A 149 4.66 11.88 16.40
N GLY A 150 3.68 12.80 16.34
CA GLY A 150 3.91 14.24 16.15
C GLY A 150 4.34 14.60 14.72
N LYS A 151 4.38 13.63 13.79
CA LYS A 151 4.84 13.81 12.41
C LYS A 151 4.00 12.94 11.45
N PRO A 152 3.85 13.32 10.17
CA PRO A 152 3.25 12.43 9.17
C PRO A 152 4.09 11.17 8.94
N ARG A 153 3.41 10.03 8.79
CA ARG A 153 4.01 8.76 8.35
C ARG A 153 3.75 8.55 6.86
N VAL A 154 4.76 8.15 6.12
CA VAL A 154 4.67 7.81 4.70
C VAL A 154 5.11 6.37 4.49
N ILE A 155 4.28 5.60 3.79
CA ILE A 155 4.60 4.24 3.36
C ILE A 155 4.43 4.10 1.85
N MET A 156 5.20 3.19 1.24
CA MET A 156 4.83 2.56 -0.02
C MET A 156 3.90 1.39 0.31
N LEU A 157 2.70 1.40 -0.29
CA LEU A 157 1.66 0.38 -0.12
C LEU A 157 1.53 -0.39 -1.42
N ILE A 158 1.61 -1.71 -1.35
CA ILE A 158 1.50 -2.60 -2.53
C ILE A 158 0.57 -3.77 -2.21
N ASP A 159 -0.40 -4.03 -3.09
CA ASP A 159 -1.20 -5.25 -3.06
C ASP A 159 -0.73 -6.21 -4.16
N PHE A 160 -0.49 -7.48 -3.81
CA PHE A 160 -0.04 -8.50 -4.76
C PHE A 160 -0.62 -9.88 -4.41
N LEU A 161 -0.62 -10.81 -5.38
CA LEU A 161 -1.05 -12.19 -5.17
C LEU A 161 0.14 -13.10 -4.83
N THR A 162 -0.02 -13.98 -3.84
CA THR A 162 1.06 -14.89 -3.38
C THR A 162 1.24 -16.17 -4.20
N ARG A 163 0.33 -16.47 -5.13
CA ARG A 163 0.33 -17.73 -5.87
C ARG A 163 0.34 -17.48 -7.37
N ALA A 164 1.17 -18.24 -8.09
CA ALA A 164 1.13 -18.31 -9.54
C ALA A 164 -0.18 -18.98 -9.99
N PRO A 165 -0.80 -18.54 -11.11
CA PRO A 165 -2.07 -19.06 -11.58
C PRO A 165 -2.05 -20.58 -11.72
N HIS A 166 -3.08 -21.27 -11.20
CA HIS A 166 -3.46 -22.55 -11.79
C HIS A 166 -4.07 -22.24 -13.13
N ARG A 167 -3.44 -22.68 -14.23
CA ARG A 167 -4.19 -22.84 -15.47
C ARG A 167 -5.29 -23.85 -15.17
N ALA A 168 -6.55 -23.40 -15.14
CA ALA A 168 -7.63 -24.30 -15.47
C ALA A 168 -7.32 -24.81 -16.89
N GLY A 169 -7.14 -26.12 -17.02
CA GLY A 169 -6.83 -26.78 -18.28
C GLY A 169 -7.95 -26.61 -19.30
#